data_AF-U7UYD4-F1
#
_entry.id   AF-U7UYD4-F1
#
_cell.length_a   1.000
_cell.length_b   1.000
_cell.length_c   1.000
_cell.angle_alpha   90.00
_cell.angle_beta   90.00
_cell.angle_gamma   90.00
#
_symmetry.space_group_name_H-M   'P 1'
#
loop_
_entity.id
_entity.type
_entity.pdbx_description
1 polymer ?
#
loop_
_entity_poly.entity_id
_entity_poly.type
_entity_poly.pdbx_seq_one_letter_code
_entity_poly.pdbx_strand_id
1 'polypeptide(L)' 'MTDIHGNLLWYGEYTAWGRLKKDERVYKNAHQPFRLQNQYFDEETGLHYNLMRYYEPEAGRFVNQDPIG' A
#
# COMPACT_ATOMS: atom_id res chain seq x y z
N MET A 1 2.07 -11.58 4.05
CA MET A 1 1.49 -11.58 5.41
C MET A 1 1.17 -13.01 5.79
N THR A 2 1.63 -13.43 6.96
CA THR A 2 1.41 -14.78 7.48
C THR A 2 0.72 -14.73 8.83
N ASP A 3 0.06 -15.82 9.21
CA ASP A 3 -0.42 -16.00 10.58
C ASP A 3 0.73 -16.43 11.54
N ILE A 4 0.39 -16.71 12.80
CA ILE A 4 1.33 -17.15 13.83
C ILE A 4 1.93 -18.54 13.57
N HIS A 5 1.36 -19.31 12.66
CA HIS A 5 1.81 -20.65 12.28
C HIS A 5 2.61 -20.64 10.97
N GLY A 6 2.76 -19.47 10.34
CA GLY A 6 3.47 -19.30 9.08
C GLY A 6 2.61 -19.55 7.83
N ASN A 7 1.29 -19.74 7.97
CA ASN A 7 0.43 -19.89 6.80
C ASN A 7 0.28 -18.55 6.08
N LEU A 8 0.36 -18.58 4.75
CA LEU A 8 0.18 -17.40 3.92
C LEU A 8 -1.28 -16.91 3.99
N LEU A 9 -1.48 -15.67 4.43
CA LEU A 9 -2.80 -15.03 4.45
C LEU A 9 -3.02 -14.11 3.24
N TRP A 10 -1.95 -13.42 2.84
CA TRP A 10 -1.96 -12.43 1.76
C TRP A 10 -0.56 -12.23 1.19
N TYR A 11 -0.47 -11.96 -0.11
CA TYR A 11 0.73 -11.43 -0.73
C TYR A 11 0.39 -10.38 -1.77
N GLY A 12 1.35 -9.50 -2.03
CA GLY A 12 1.22 -8.49 -3.07
C GLY A 12 2.51 -8.36 -3.86
N GLU A 13 2.36 -8.03 -5.14
CA GLU A 13 3.47 -7.71 -6.04
C GLU A 13 3.40 -6.23 -6.41
N TYR A 14 4.51 -5.51 -6.29
CA TYR A 14 4.56 -4.07 -6.54
C TYR A 14 5.36 -3.74 -7.80
N THR A 15 5.00 -2.66 -8.49
CA THR A 15 5.92 -1.99 -9.43
C THR A 15 7.06 -1.32 -8.68
N ALA A 16 8.08 -0.87 -9.41
CA ALA A 16 9.18 -0.08 -8.84
C ALA A 16 8.73 1.19 -8.08
N TRP A 17 7.56 1.74 -8.45
CA TRP A 17 6.98 2.96 -7.87
C TRP A 17 5.75 2.68 -7.01
N GLY A 18 5.61 1.47 -6.47
CA GLY A 18 4.62 1.19 -5.42
C GLY A 18 3.18 0.96 -5.86
N ARG A 19 2.90 0.88 -7.17
CA ARG A 19 1.61 0.35 -7.66
C ARG A 19 1.51 -1.13 -7.36
N LEU A 20 0.39 -1.53 -6.75
CA LEU A 20 0.06 -2.93 -6.49
C LEU A 20 -0.37 -3.61 -7.79
N LYS A 21 0.48 -4.48 -8.34
CA LYS A 21 0.19 -5.30 -9.53
C LYS A 21 -0.69 -6.51 -9.20
N LYS A 22 -0.52 -7.07 -8.00
CA LYS A 22 -1.31 -8.18 -7.48
C LYS A 22 -1.68 -7.91 -6.04
N ASP A 23 -2.96 -8.08 -5.72
CA ASP A 23 -3.54 -8.01 -4.38
C ASP A 23 -4.17 -9.36 -4.02
N GLU A 24 -3.35 -10.33 -3.63
CA GLU A 24 -3.79 -11.72 -3.54
C GLU A 24 -4.09 -12.13 -2.09
N ARG A 25 -5.37 -12.41 -1.84
CA ARG A 25 -5.92 -12.81 -0.54
C ARG A 25 -6.15 -14.32 -0.54
N VAL A 26 -5.29 -15.05 0.18
CA VAL A 26 -5.48 -16.50 0.39
C VAL A 26 -6.74 -16.76 1.23
N TYR A 27 -6.99 -15.88 2.19
CA TYR A 27 -8.23 -15.85 2.96
C TYR A 27 -9.01 -14.58 2.66
N LYS A 28 -10.31 -14.71 2.42
CA LYS A 28 -11.20 -13.61 2.00
C LYS A 28 -11.13 -12.38 2.92
N ASN A 29 -10.93 -12.60 4.22
CA ASN A 29 -10.93 -11.54 5.24
C ASN A 29 -9.53 -11.01 5.56
N ALA A 30 -8.49 -11.46 4.86
CA ALA A 30 -7.15 -10.90 5.02
C ALA A 30 -7.15 -9.47 4.48
N HIS A 31 -6.89 -8.51 5.38
CA HIS A 31 -6.75 -7.10 5.04
C HIS A 31 -5.32 -6.66 5.35
N GLN A 32 -4.61 -6.19 4.31
CA GLN A 32 -3.26 -5.65 4.43
C GLN A 32 -3.27 -4.21 3.89
N PRO A 33 -3.39 -3.18 4.75
CA PRO A 33 -3.46 -1.79 4.31
C PRO A 33 -2.08 -1.16 4.07
N PHE A 34 -0.99 -1.77 4.54
CA PHE A 34 0.33 -1.19 4.35
C PHE A 34 0.83 -1.38 2.92
N ARG A 35 1.51 -0.35 2.42
CA ARG A 35 2.13 -0.26 1.10
C ARG A 35 3.63 0.00 1.27
N LEU A 36 4.33 0.35 0.20
CA LEU A 36 5.77 0.64 0.27
C LEU A 36 6.07 1.73 1.31
N GLN A 37 7.24 1.63 1.98
CA GLN A 37 7.72 2.64 2.93
C GLN A 37 6.71 3.00 4.05
N ASN A 38 5.98 2.00 4.58
CA ASN A 38 5.02 2.21 5.66
C ASN A 38 3.89 3.19 5.30
N GLN A 39 3.58 3.32 4.02
CA GLN A 39 2.40 4.01 3.53
C GLN A 39 1.13 3.24 3.93
N TYR A 40 0.06 3.96 4.25
CA TYR A 40 -1.25 3.38 4.49
C TYR A 40 -2.13 3.59 3.25
N PHE A 41 -2.77 2.53 2.76
CA PHE A 41 -3.71 2.64 1.65
C PHE A 41 -5.05 3.20 2.13
N ASP A 42 -5.41 4.34 1.58
CA ASP A 42 -6.73 4.94 1.76
C ASP A 42 -7.65 4.44 0.63
N GLU A 43 -8.63 3.61 1.01
CA GLU A 43 -9.57 3.00 0.06
C GLU A 43 -10.53 4.04 -0.56
N GLU A 44 -10.80 5.16 0.11
CA GLU A 44 -11.72 6.19 -0.40
C GLU A 44 -11.11 6.94 -1.57
N THR A 45 -9.81 7.25 -1.47
CA THR A 45 -9.09 8.02 -2.49
C THR A 45 -8.28 7.17 -3.45
N GLY A 46 -7.95 5.92 -3.07
CA GLY A 46 -6.99 5.08 -3.76
C GLY A 46 -5.54 5.54 -3.59
N LEU A 47 -5.29 6.55 -2.77
CA LEU A 47 -3.97 7.11 -2.53
C LEU A 47 -3.29 6.45 -1.33
N HIS A 48 -1.98 6.64 -1.26
CA HIS A 48 -1.14 6.09 -0.20
C HIS A 48 -0.77 7.22 0.78
N TYR A 49 -1.35 7.21 1.97
CA TYR A 49 -1.01 8.18 3.01
C TYR A 49 0.40 7.89 3.58
N ASN A 50 1.24 8.92 3.59
CA ASN A 50 2.58 8.92 4.15
C ASN A 50 2.78 10.23 4.91
N LEU A 51 2.64 10.17 6.24
CA LEU A 51 2.93 11.26 7.18
C LEU A 51 2.82 12.68 6.58
N MET A 52 1.60 13.21 6.55
CA MET A 52 1.23 14.54 6.00
C MET A 52 1.18 14.66 4.47
N ARG A 53 1.48 13.60 3.71
CA ARG A 53 1.39 13.60 2.24
C ARG A 53 0.64 12.38 1.73
N TYR A 54 -0.05 12.55 0.60
CA TYR A 54 -0.60 11.45 -0.18
C TYR A 54 0.29 11.16 -1.38
N TYR A 55 0.54 9.88 -1.62
CA TYR A 55 1.31 9.37 -2.76
C TYR A 55 0.37 8.68 -3.75
N GLU A 56 0.49 9.05 -5.03
CA GLU A 56 -0.25 8.47 -6.14
C GLU A 56 0.63 7.39 -6.81
N PRO A 57 0.36 6.10 -6.58
CA PRO A 57 1.24 5.02 -7.04
C PRO A 57 1.21 4.79 -8.56
N GLU A 58 0.13 5.19 -9.24
CA GLU A 58 0.05 5.13 -10.71
C GLU A 58 0.99 6.15 -11.38
N ALA A 59 1.08 7.36 -10.81
CA ALA A 59 1.96 8.42 -11.31
C ALA A 59 3.37 8.38 -10.70
N GLY A 60 3.54 7.65 -9.60
CA GLY A 60 4.81 7.49 -8.90
C GLY A 60 5.26 8.74 -8.13
N ARG A 61 4.34 9.59 -7.66
CA ARG A 61 4.66 10.89 -7.04
C ARG A 61 3.73 11.25 -5.88
N PHE A 62 4.16 12.19 -5.03
CA PHE A 62 3.27 12.84 -4.07
C PHE A 62 2.32 13.81 -4.77
N VAL A 63 1.06 13.85 -4.32
CA VAL A 63 0.05 14.81 -4.81
C VAL A 63 0.06 16.13 -4.02
N ASN A 64 0.60 16.11 -2.80
CA ASN A 64 0.79 17.29 -1.98
C ASN A 64 2.23 17.82 -2.14
N GLN A 65 2.39 19.14 -1.98
CA GLN A 65 3.70 19.76 -1.80
C GLN A 65 4.40 19.20 -0.56
N ASP A 66 5.73 19.20 -0.55
CA ASP A 66 6.50 18.87 0.64
C ASP A 66 6.15 19.87 1.76
N PRO A 67 5.70 19.42 2.96
CA PRO A 67 5.35 20.32 4.06
C PRO A 67 6.55 21.12 4.60
N ILE A 68 7.78 20.73 4.29
CA ILE A 68 9.00 21.49 4.62
C ILE A 68 9.66 22.13 3.38
N GLY A 69 8.94 22.15 2.24
CA GLY A 69 9.36 22.79 1.00
C GLY A 69 9.16 24.30 1.00
#